data_AF-H3CM37-F1
#
_entry.id   AF-H3CM37-F1
#
_cell.length_a   1.000
_cell.length_b   1.000
_cell.length_c   1.000
_cell.angle_alpha   90.00
_cell.angle_beta   90.00
_cell.angle_gamma   90.00
#
_symmetry.space_group_name_H-M   'P 1'
#
loop_
_entity.id
_entity.type
_entity.pdbx_description
1 polymer ?
#
loop_
_entity_poly.entity_id
_entity_poly.type
_entity_poly.pdbx_seq_one_letter_code
_entity_poly.pdbx_strand_id
1 'polypeptide(L)'
;MGCTCSGQKEVKNDKRRHEAQGNRMVRSGQDECTYVALHDFKSTNASDLPFKKGEKLKVLQADGQWWVAKSLETGLEGFIPCNYVARADTLDVEKWFFKDMSRKETERLLLAPGNKGGSFLVRESETTPGSFSLSIRDSVPEEGDVVKHYKIRCLDNGGYYISPFNTFPSLQELVKYYT
;
A
#
# COMPACT_ATOMS: atom_id res chain seq x y z
N MET A 1 -46.78 -68.54 27.48
CA MET A 1 -47.79 -67.68 28.15
C MET A 1 -47.33 -67.47 29.59
N GLY A 2 -47.24 -66.21 30.02
CA GLY A 2 -46.73 -65.77 31.34
C GLY A 2 -46.10 -64.37 31.18
N CYS A 3 -46.76 -63.27 31.55
CA CYS A 3 -46.88 -62.70 32.92
C CYS A 3 -45.49 -62.17 33.37
N THR A 4 -45.23 -60.90 33.76
CA THR A 4 -46.01 -59.88 34.51
C THR A 4 -45.33 -58.48 34.51
N CYS A 5 -46.13 -57.42 34.79
CA CYS A 5 -45.92 -56.24 35.69
C CYS A 5 -44.55 -55.49 35.73
N SER A 6 -44.41 -54.16 35.60
CA SER A 6 -44.89 -52.99 36.39
C SER A 6 -43.67 -52.22 36.93
N GLY A 7 -43.67 -50.88 36.91
CA GLY A 7 -42.76 -50.10 37.77
C GLY A 7 -42.39 -48.70 37.29
N GLN A 8 -43.04 -47.68 37.85
CA GLN A 8 -42.71 -46.24 37.77
C GLN A 8 -41.34 -45.91 38.39
N LYS A 9 -40.72 -44.79 37.98
CA LYS A 9 -40.23 -43.74 38.90
C LYS A 9 -39.82 -42.44 38.20
N GLU A 10 -40.27 -41.34 38.79
CA GLU A 10 -39.95 -39.94 38.53
C GLU A 10 -38.50 -39.57 38.90
N VAL A 11 -37.97 -38.45 38.37
CA VAL A 11 -37.64 -37.21 39.10
C VAL A 11 -36.64 -36.34 38.32
N LYS A 12 -36.98 -35.03 38.29
CA LYS A 12 -36.27 -33.82 37.83
C LYS A 12 -34.76 -33.76 38.12
N ASN A 13 -34.01 -33.09 37.25
CA ASN A 13 -33.17 -31.98 37.72
C ASN A 13 -32.92 -30.91 36.65
N ASP A 14 -33.13 -29.68 37.12
CA ASP A 14 -32.93 -28.38 36.50
C ASP A 14 -31.42 -28.05 36.44
N LYS A 15 -30.98 -27.28 35.44
CA LYS A 15 -29.96 -26.20 35.56
C LYS A 15 -29.49 -25.64 34.21
N ARG A 16 -29.84 -24.35 34.06
CA ARG A 16 -28.95 -23.22 33.75
C ARG A 16 -28.72 -22.80 32.29
N ARG A 17 -29.25 -21.59 32.04
CA ARG A 17 -28.59 -20.39 31.49
C ARG A 17 -28.40 -20.35 29.97
N HIS A 18 -29.39 -19.74 29.31
CA HIS A 18 -29.18 -19.03 28.05
C HIS A 18 -28.35 -17.77 28.35
N GLU A 19 -27.05 -17.84 28.10
CA GLU A 19 -26.19 -16.67 28.04
C GLU A 19 -26.37 -15.96 26.70
N ALA A 20 -26.46 -14.64 26.80
CA ALA A 20 -26.58 -13.70 25.71
C ALA A 20 -25.44 -13.90 24.70
N GLN A 21 -25.77 -14.36 23.50
CA GLN A 21 -24.87 -14.23 22.35
C GLN A 21 -24.88 -12.77 21.90
N GLY A 22 -23.89 -12.03 22.41
CA GLY A 22 -23.57 -10.71 21.94
C GLY A 22 -23.23 -10.73 20.45
N ASN A 23 -23.99 -9.94 19.68
CA ASN A 23 -23.58 -9.51 18.35
C ASN A 23 -22.31 -8.67 18.49
N ARG A 24 -21.15 -9.32 18.45
CA ARG A 24 -19.87 -8.65 18.24
C ARG A 24 -19.79 -8.31 16.76
N MET A 25 -20.34 -7.15 16.41
CA MET A 25 -20.06 -6.48 15.14
C MET A 25 -18.55 -6.48 14.95
N VAL A 26 -18.08 -7.26 13.97
CA VAL A 26 -16.74 -7.12 13.43
C VAL A 26 -16.71 -5.71 12.86
N ARG A 27 -16.09 -4.79 13.61
CA ARG A 27 -15.72 -3.49 13.09
C ARG A 27 -14.81 -3.77 11.89
N SER A 28 -15.36 -3.65 10.70
CA SER A 28 -14.55 -3.45 9.50
C SER A 28 -13.59 -2.32 9.84
N GLY A 29 -12.29 -2.64 9.86
CA GLY A 29 -11.28 -1.59 9.88
C GLY A 29 -11.65 -0.66 8.75
N GLN A 30 -11.92 0.60 9.08
CA GLN A 30 -11.88 1.66 8.08
C GLN A 30 -10.43 1.62 7.58
N ASP A 31 -10.23 0.94 6.46
CA ASP A 31 -9.03 1.06 5.66
C ASP A 31 -8.98 2.56 5.31
N GLU A 32 -8.19 3.31 6.07
CA GLU A 32 -8.03 4.74 5.89
C GLU A 32 -7.29 4.95 4.58
N CYS A 33 -8.01 4.85 3.46
CA CYS A 33 -7.53 5.07 2.11
C CYS A 33 -7.05 6.53 2.03
N THR A 34 -5.77 6.71 2.35
CA THR A 34 -5.06 7.97 2.28
C THR A 34 -4.60 8.16 0.84
N TYR A 35 -4.68 9.38 0.35
CA TYR A 35 -4.30 9.78 -1.00
C TYR A 35 -3.23 10.87 -0.91
N VAL A 36 -2.44 11.00 -1.98
CA VAL A 36 -1.44 12.05 -2.14
C VAL A 36 -1.82 12.88 -3.36
N ALA A 37 -1.78 14.20 -3.21
CA ALA A 37 -1.97 15.13 -4.31
C ALA A 37 -0.81 15.06 -5.31
N LEU A 38 -1.11 14.75 -6.57
CA LEU A 38 -0.14 14.71 -7.67
C LEU A 38 0.19 16.11 -8.21
N HIS A 39 -0.73 17.06 -8.01
CA HIS A 39 -0.66 18.43 -8.52
C HIS A 39 -1.17 19.44 -7.47
N ASP A 40 -0.84 20.71 -7.65
CA ASP A 40 -1.46 21.81 -6.91
C ASP A 40 -2.90 22.02 -7.40
N PHE A 41 -3.83 22.24 -6.48
CA PHE A 41 -5.21 22.58 -6.79
C PHE A 41 -5.62 23.86 -6.06
N LYS A 42 -6.12 24.83 -6.82
CA LYS A 42 -6.67 26.08 -6.29
C LYS A 42 -8.18 25.96 -6.29
N SER A 43 -8.80 26.30 -5.16
CA SER A 43 -10.25 26.34 -5.02
C SER A 43 -10.84 27.29 -6.06
N THR A 44 -11.84 26.81 -6.79
CA THR A 44 -12.61 27.57 -7.78
C THR A 44 -13.89 28.13 -7.15
N ASN A 45 -14.39 27.47 -6.11
CA ASN A 45 -15.56 27.87 -5.33
C ASN A 45 -15.39 27.51 -3.84
N ALA A 46 -16.25 28.07 -2.97
CA ALA A 46 -16.11 27.97 -1.52
C ALA A 46 -16.26 26.54 -0.95
N SER A 47 -16.74 25.59 -1.76
CA SER A 47 -16.92 24.18 -1.37
C SER A 47 -15.72 23.31 -1.76
N ASP A 48 -14.80 23.82 -2.59
CA ASP A 48 -13.58 23.14 -2.99
C ASP A 48 -12.55 23.14 -1.87
N LEU A 49 -11.85 22.03 -1.70
CA LEU A 49 -10.68 21.94 -0.81
C LEU A 49 -9.41 22.26 -1.62
N PRO A 50 -8.75 23.42 -1.44
CA PRO A 50 -7.45 23.67 -2.05
C PRO A 50 -6.38 22.81 -1.39
N PHE A 51 -5.42 22.32 -2.19
CA PHE A 51 -4.29 21.52 -1.70
C PHE A 51 -3.03 21.71 -2.55
N LYS A 52 -1.88 21.35 -1.98
CA LYS A 52 -0.58 21.40 -2.65
C LYS A 52 -0.12 20.03 -3.13
N LYS A 53 0.67 19.99 -4.19
CA LYS A 53 1.33 18.75 -4.64
C LYS A 53 2.11 18.13 -3.48
N GLY A 54 1.85 16.86 -3.22
CA GLY A 54 2.43 16.08 -2.13
C GLY A 54 1.60 16.06 -0.84
N GLU A 55 0.56 16.89 -0.72
CA GLU A 55 -0.32 16.94 0.44
C GLU A 55 -1.10 15.63 0.59
N LYS A 56 -1.23 15.17 1.85
CA LYS A 56 -1.97 13.94 2.16
C LYS A 56 -3.44 14.24 2.46
N LEU A 57 -4.31 13.51 1.79
CA LEU A 57 -5.76 13.69 1.84
C LEU A 57 -6.42 12.37 2.24
N LYS A 58 -7.41 12.43 3.12
CA LYS A 58 -8.30 11.30 3.41
C LYS A 58 -9.57 11.45 2.60
N VAL A 59 -9.83 10.53 1.68
CA VAL A 59 -11.07 10.55 0.89
C VAL A 59 -12.21 10.03 1.76
N LEU A 60 -13.24 10.86 1.95
CA LEU A 60 -14.43 10.56 2.73
C LEU A 60 -15.53 9.98 1.84
N GLN A 61 -15.65 10.48 0.61
CA GLN A 61 -16.63 10.01 -0.37
C GLN A 61 -16.03 10.09 -1.78
N ALA A 62 -16.04 8.96 -2.49
CA ALA A 62 -15.58 8.84 -3.88
C ALA A 62 -16.76 8.55 -4.80
N ASP A 63 -17.46 9.61 -5.24
CA ASP A 63 -18.56 9.50 -6.20
C ASP A 63 -18.29 10.41 -7.41
N GLY A 64 -18.36 9.84 -8.61
CA GLY A 64 -18.06 10.55 -9.85
C GLY A 64 -16.63 11.12 -9.93
N GLN A 65 -16.51 12.32 -10.52
CA GLN A 65 -15.24 12.99 -10.82
C GLN A 65 -14.76 13.93 -9.69
N TRP A 66 -15.65 14.27 -8.75
CA TRP A 66 -15.39 15.20 -7.65
C TRP A 66 -15.64 14.50 -6.33
N TRP A 67 -14.58 14.27 -5.58
CA TRP A 67 -14.61 13.52 -4.32
C TRP A 67 -14.62 14.47 -3.14
N VAL A 68 -15.22 14.04 -2.03
CA VAL A 68 -15.11 14.77 -0.75
C VAL A 68 -13.90 14.21 -0.02
N ALA A 69 -12.96 15.09 0.33
CA ALA A 69 -11.77 14.71 1.07
C ALA A 69 -11.52 15.66 2.24
N LYS A 70 -10.71 15.17 3.17
CA LYS A 70 -10.17 15.92 4.30
C LYS A 70 -8.65 16.06 4.15
N SER A 71 -8.14 17.27 4.23
CA SER A 71 -6.70 17.50 4.34
C SER A 71 -6.19 16.99 5.70
N LEU A 72 -5.18 16.13 5.68
CA LEU A 72 -4.53 15.66 6.91
C LEU A 72 -3.58 16.70 7.51
N GLU A 73 -3.24 17.76 6.76
CA GLU A 73 -2.38 18.85 7.22
C GLU A 73 -3.19 20.00 7.82
N THR A 74 -4.24 20.44 7.12
CA THR A 74 -5.06 21.59 7.55
C THR A 74 -6.32 21.19 8.31
N GLY A 75 -6.74 19.93 8.21
CA GLY A 75 -7.99 19.43 8.79
C GLY A 75 -9.25 19.87 8.06
N LEU A 76 -9.13 20.68 7.00
CA LEU A 76 -10.26 21.18 6.21
C LEU A 76 -10.85 20.08 5.32
N GLU A 77 -12.15 20.20 5.05
CA GLU A 77 -12.92 19.27 4.23
C GLU A 77 -13.54 20.01 3.05
N GLY A 78 -13.61 19.34 1.90
CA GLY A 78 -14.21 19.92 0.70
C GLY A 78 -14.03 19.02 -0.53
N PHE A 79 -14.45 19.54 -1.68
CA PHE A 79 -14.40 18.82 -2.94
C PHE A 79 -13.01 18.87 -3.59
N ILE A 80 -12.58 17.74 -4.15
CA ILE A 80 -11.34 17.58 -4.89
C ILE A 80 -11.59 16.83 -6.21
N PRO A 81 -10.87 17.14 -7.29
CA PRO A 81 -10.93 16.36 -8.53
C PRO A 81 -10.18 15.03 -8.37
N CYS A 82 -10.81 13.91 -8.72
CA CYS A 82 -10.26 12.58 -8.46
C CYS A 82 -8.95 12.28 -9.22
N ASN A 83 -8.75 12.89 -10.39
CA ASN A 83 -7.55 12.73 -11.22
C ASN A 83 -6.34 13.53 -10.72
N TYR A 84 -6.50 14.34 -9.67
CA TYR A 84 -5.41 15.11 -9.06
C TYR A 84 -4.77 14.36 -7.88
N VAL A 85 -5.31 13.22 -7.52
CA VAL A 85 -4.89 12.44 -6.36
C VAL A 85 -4.66 10.98 -6.75
N ALA A 86 -3.65 10.37 -6.15
CA ALA A 86 -3.42 8.93 -6.24
C ALA A 86 -3.45 8.35 -4.82
N ARG A 87 -3.84 7.08 -4.69
CA ARG A 87 -3.80 6.45 -3.37
C ARG A 87 -2.35 6.43 -2.88
N ALA A 88 -2.14 6.76 -1.61
CA ALA A 88 -0.82 6.82 -1.00
C ALA A 88 -0.12 5.45 -0.97
N ASP A 89 -0.87 4.35 -1.12
CA ASP A 89 -0.36 2.99 -1.18
C ASP A 89 0.03 2.54 -2.60
N THR A 90 -0.31 3.31 -3.63
CA THR A 90 0.12 3.01 -5.00
C THR A 90 1.59 3.39 -5.20
N LEU A 91 2.36 2.51 -5.85
CA LEU A 91 3.76 2.78 -6.19
C LEU A 91 3.93 4.03 -7.08
N ASP A 92 2.89 4.42 -7.81
CA ASP A 92 2.93 5.55 -8.75
C ASP A 92 3.17 6.92 -8.08
N VAL A 93 2.98 7.04 -6.75
CA VAL A 93 3.32 8.28 -6.01
C VAL A 93 4.79 8.36 -5.60
N GLU A 94 5.51 7.24 -5.65
CA GLU A 94 6.89 7.17 -5.19
C GLU A 94 7.85 7.76 -6.24
N LYS A 95 8.59 8.81 -5.86
CA LYS A 95 9.52 9.50 -6.78
C LYS A 95 10.62 8.60 -7.33
N TRP A 96 10.92 7.50 -6.65
CA TRP A 96 11.90 6.51 -7.04
C TRP A 96 11.32 5.39 -7.89
N PHE A 97 9.99 5.33 -8.09
CA PHE A 97 9.34 4.29 -8.88
C PHE A 97 9.09 4.74 -10.31
N PHE A 98 9.52 3.92 -11.28
CA PHE A 98 9.40 4.17 -12.71
C PHE A 98 8.81 2.94 -13.39
N LYS A 99 7.50 2.99 -13.65
CA LYS A 99 6.73 1.87 -14.19
C LYS A 99 7.28 1.37 -15.53
N ASP A 100 7.33 2.26 -16.53
CA ASP A 100 7.68 1.92 -17.91
C ASP A 100 9.11 2.33 -18.27
N MET A 101 10.10 1.91 -17.48
CA MET A 101 11.51 2.24 -17.73
C MET A 101 12.35 1.02 -18.09
N SER A 102 12.99 1.07 -19.27
CA SER A 102 13.90 0.02 -19.72
C SER A 102 15.21 0.04 -18.97
N ARG A 103 15.91 -1.10 -18.90
CA ARG A 103 17.24 -1.21 -18.31
C ARG A 103 18.21 -0.20 -18.92
N LYS A 104 18.19 -0.08 -20.24
CA LYS A 104 19.06 0.84 -20.99
C LYS A 104 18.75 2.30 -20.66
N GLU A 105 17.47 2.65 -20.56
CA GLU A 105 17.06 4.02 -20.21
C GLU A 105 17.41 4.35 -18.75
N THR A 106 17.24 3.38 -17.83
CA THR A 106 17.68 3.50 -16.44
C THR A 106 19.18 3.76 -16.33
N GLU A 107 20.00 3.02 -17.06
CA GLU A 107 21.46 3.23 -17.08
C GLU A 107 21.82 4.62 -17.58
N ARG A 108 21.22 5.06 -18.69
CA ARG A 108 21.39 6.40 -19.26
C ARG A 108 21.00 7.49 -18.26
N LEU A 109 19.88 7.32 -17.57
CA LEU A 109 19.38 8.28 -16.59
C LEU A 109 20.28 8.36 -15.36
N LEU A 110 20.63 7.23 -14.74
CA LEU A 110 21.42 7.22 -13.51
C LEU A 110 22.86 7.71 -13.73
N LEU A 111 23.47 7.39 -14.87
CA LEU A 111 24.80 7.86 -15.23
C LEU A 111 24.83 9.30 -15.76
N ALA A 112 23.68 9.95 -15.94
CA ALA A 112 23.64 11.34 -16.38
C ALA A 112 24.39 12.27 -15.41
N PRO A 113 25.03 13.35 -15.92
CA PRO A 113 25.68 14.34 -15.08
C PRO A 113 24.70 14.94 -14.05
N GLY A 114 25.18 15.13 -12.82
CA GLY A 114 24.39 15.70 -11.72
C GLY A 114 23.85 14.68 -10.73
N ASN A 115 23.71 13.41 -11.12
CA ASN A 115 23.40 12.33 -10.18
C ASN A 115 24.63 11.96 -9.35
N LYS A 116 24.40 11.59 -8.09
CA LYS A 116 25.48 11.23 -7.15
C LYS A 116 25.61 9.70 -7.06
N GLY A 117 26.75 9.21 -6.57
CA GLY A 117 26.86 7.83 -6.14
C GLY A 117 25.75 7.49 -5.13
N GLY A 118 25.11 6.34 -5.30
CA GLY A 118 23.94 5.93 -4.52
C GLY A 118 22.59 6.41 -5.09
N SER A 119 22.55 7.25 -6.13
CA SER A 119 21.30 7.54 -6.85
C SER A 119 20.68 6.23 -7.36
N PHE A 120 19.38 6.06 -7.12
CA PHE A 120 18.69 4.80 -7.40
C PHE A 120 17.29 5.04 -7.96
N LEU A 121 16.71 3.98 -8.53
CA LEU A 121 15.30 3.88 -8.84
C LEU A 121 14.83 2.42 -8.83
N VAL A 122 13.53 2.21 -8.67
CA VAL A 122 12.86 0.91 -8.83
C VAL A 122 12.00 0.97 -10.08
N ARG A 123 12.03 -0.09 -10.88
CA ARG A 123 11.25 -0.21 -12.12
C ARG A 123 10.62 -1.59 -12.26
N GLU A 124 9.62 -1.71 -13.11
CA GLU A 124 9.11 -3.03 -13.51
C GLU A 124 10.18 -3.80 -14.31
N SER A 125 10.21 -5.12 -14.12
CA SER A 125 11.15 -5.98 -14.82
C SER A 125 10.67 -6.27 -16.25
N GLU A 126 11.41 -5.81 -17.24
CA GLU A 126 11.15 -6.09 -18.66
C GLU A 126 11.14 -7.58 -18.99
N THR A 127 11.97 -8.36 -18.27
CA THR A 127 12.15 -9.80 -18.51
C THR A 127 11.22 -10.68 -17.69
N THR A 128 10.56 -10.14 -16.66
CA THR A 128 9.71 -10.92 -15.75
C THR A 128 8.51 -10.08 -15.33
N PRO A 129 7.38 -10.22 -16.05
CA PRO A 129 6.14 -9.53 -15.68
C PRO A 129 5.77 -9.77 -14.21
N GLY A 130 5.40 -8.70 -13.50
CA GLY A 130 5.05 -8.75 -12.08
C GLY A 130 6.24 -8.82 -11.11
N SER A 131 7.49 -8.79 -11.61
CA SER A 131 8.69 -8.59 -10.79
C SER A 131 9.25 -7.18 -10.96
N PHE A 132 10.07 -6.74 -10.01
CA PHE A 132 10.68 -5.41 -10.04
C PHE A 132 12.22 -5.51 -10.10
N SER A 133 12.87 -4.40 -10.42
CA SER A 133 14.33 -4.26 -10.37
C SER A 133 14.70 -2.96 -9.65
N LEU A 134 15.60 -3.07 -8.67
CA LEU A 134 16.28 -1.93 -8.06
C LEU A 134 17.56 -1.66 -8.83
N SER A 135 17.70 -0.45 -9.35
CA SER A 135 18.90 -0.01 -10.09
C SER A 135 19.57 1.12 -9.32
N ILE A 136 20.88 1.00 -9.07
CA ILE A 136 21.67 1.95 -8.28
C ILE A 136 22.95 2.33 -9.00
N ARG A 137 23.28 3.62 -9.02
CA ARG A 137 24.58 4.12 -9.44
C ARG A 137 25.61 3.83 -8.37
N ASP A 138 26.66 3.13 -8.75
CA ASP A 138 27.79 2.81 -7.90
C ASP A 138 29.08 3.33 -8.54
N SER A 139 30.09 3.61 -7.72
CA SER A 139 31.41 4.07 -8.18
C SER A 139 32.43 3.02 -7.78
N VAL A 140 32.91 2.27 -8.76
CA VAL A 140 33.92 1.24 -8.55
C VAL A 140 35.30 1.82 -8.88
N PRO A 141 36.32 1.70 -8.00
CA PRO A 141 37.63 2.32 -8.20
C PRO A 141 38.30 1.97 -9.54
N GLU A 142 38.07 0.76 -10.06
CA GLU A 142 38.70 0.26 -11.29
C GLU A 142 37.84 0.47 -12.56
N GLU A 143 36.52 0.55 -12.42
CA GLU A 143 35.58 0.59 -13.56
C GLU A 143 34.90 1.96 -13.74
N GLY A 144 35.03 2.85 -12.75
CA GLY A 144 34.35 4.15 -12.73
C GLY A 144 32.88 4.03 -12.30
N ASP A 145 32.05 4.97 -12.78
CA ASP A 145 30.61 4.97 -12.52
C ASP A 145 29.91 3.84 -13.28
N VAL A 146 29.26 2.95 -12.54
CA VAL A 146 28.50 1.81 -13.08
C VAL A 146 27.09 1.79 -12.49
N VAL A 147 26.18 1.03 -13.11
CA VAL A 147 24.83 0.80 -12.58
C VAL A 147 24.66 -0.68 -12.23
N LYS A 148 24.42 -0.95 -10.96
CA LYS A 148 24.09 -2.29 -10.46
C LYS A 148 22.58 -2.49 -10.48
N HIS A 149 22.15 -3.68 -10.90
CA HIS A 149 20.74 -4.05 -11.00
C HIS A 149 20.45 -5.26 -10.11
N TYR A 150 19.53 -5.10 -9.18
CA TYR A 150 19.10 -6.15 -8.25
C TYR A 150 17.66 -6.55 -8.56
N LYS A 151 17.42 -7.85 -8.79
CA LYS A 151 16.07 -8.38 -8.98
C LYS A 151 15.34 -8.37 -7.64
N ILE A 152 14.21 -7.67 -7.59
CA ILE A 152 13.27 -7.75 -6.47
C ILE A 152 12.24 -8.81 -6.82
N ARG A 153 12.15 -9.84 -5.98
CA ARG A 153 11.22 -10.95 -6.14
C ARG A 153 10.02 -10.78 -5.22
N CYS A 154 8.89 -11.28 -5.66
CA CYS A 154 7.66 -11.34 -4.87
C CYS A 154 7.57 -12.69 -4.16
N LEU A 155 6.95 -12.71 -2.98
CA LEU A 155 6.61 -13.94 -2.24
C LEU A 155 5.14 -14.32 -2.51
N ASP A 156 4.84 -15.62 -2.46
CA ASP A 156 3.48 -16.14 -2.68
C ASP A 156 2.46 -15.65 -1.64
N ASN A 157 2.92 -15.40 -0.41
CA ASN A 157 2.12 -14.86 0.69
C ASN A 157 2.04 -13.32 0.71
N GLY A 158 2.52 -12.67 -0.36
CA GLY A 158 2.69 -11.22 -0.41
C GLY A 158 4.02 -10.78 0.21
N GLY A 159 4.58 -9.70 -0.33
CA GLY A 159 5.85 -9.14 0.09
C GLY A 159 6.98 -9.31 -0.92
N TYR A 160 8.12 -8.69 -0.61
CA TYR A 160 9.21 -8.44 -1.54
C TYR A 160 10.57 -8.74 -0.89
N TYR A 161 11.53 -9.19 -1.68
CA TYR A 161 12.91 -9.36 -1.23
C TYR A 161 13.92 -9.24 -2.37
N ILE A 162 15.14 -8.83 -2.01
CA ILE A 162 16.34 -8.95 -2.87
C ILE A 162 17.19 -10.13 -2.38
N SER A 163 17.41 -10.21 -1.07
CA SER A 163 18.09 -11.31 -0.39
C SER A 163 17.08 -12.14 0.40
N PRO A 164 17.11 -13.49 0.34
CA PRO A 164 16.16 -14.34 1.06
C PRO A 164 16.09 -14.12 2.57
N PHE A 165 17.14 -13.54 3.16
CA PHE A 165 17.23 -13.29 4.61
C PHE A 165 16.44 -12.05 5.06
N ASN A 166 16.10 -11.13 4.15
CA ASN A 166 15.39 -9.89 4.45
C ASN A 166 14.17 -9.77 3.54
N THR A 167 12.99 -9.94 4.10
CA THR A 167 11.70 -9.83 3.41
C THR A 167 10.92 -8.62 3.92
N PHE A 168 10.16 -8.00 3.03
CA PHE A 168 9.45 -6.75 3.30
C PHE A 168 7.99 -6.86 2.87
N PRO A 169 7.03 -6.28 3.61
CA PRO A 169 5.62 -6.33 3.23
C PRO A 169 5.30 -5.45 2.01
N SER A 170 6.12 -4.45 1.71
CA SER A 170 5.94 -3.52 0.59
C SER A 170 7.29 -3.11 -0.02
N LEU A 171 7.27 -2.59 -1.26
CA LEU A 171 8.47 -2.01 -1.88
C LEU A 171 8.94 -0.76 -1.15
N GLN A 172 8.03 0.00 -0.56
CA GLN A 172 8.35 1.17 0.25
C GLN A 172 9.22 0.79 1.46
N GLU A 173 8.85 -0.26 2.18
CA GLU A 173 9.65 -0.75 3.33
C GLU A 173 10.98 -1.35 2.86
N LEU A 174 11.01 -2.02 1.70
CA LEU A 174 12.26 -2.50 1.09
C LEU A 174 13.21 -1.34 0.78
N VAL A 175 12.73 -0.31 0.09
CA VAL A 175 13.55 0.86 -0.27
C VAL A 175 14.06 1.55 0.98
N LYS A 176 13.16 1.83 1.94
CA LYS A 176 13.48 2.46 3.23
C LYS A 176 14.54 1.69 4.03
N TYR A 177 14.62 0.37 3.90
CA TYR A 177 15.66 -0.42 4.57
C TYR A 177 17.05 -0.25 3.94
N TYR A 178 17.14 -0.03 2.62
CA TYR A 178 18.40 0.05 1.89
C TYR A 178 18.90 1.48 1.64
N THR A 179 18.12 2.50 2.00
CA THR A 179 18.45 3.94 1.86
C THR A 179 18.65 4.60 3.21
#